data_AF-A0A832CGX9-F1
#
_entry.id   AF-A0A832CGX9-F1
#
_cell.length_a   1.000
_cell.length_b   1.000
_cell.length_c   1.000
_cell.angle_alpha   90.00
_cell.angle_beta   90.00
_cell.angle_gamma   90.00
#
_symmetry.space_group_name_H-M   'P 1'
#
loop_
_entity.id
_entity.type
_entity.pdbx_description
1 polymer ?
#
loop_
_entity_poly.entity_id
_entity_poly.type
_entity_poly.pdbx_seq_one_letter_code
_entity_poly.pdbx_strand_id
1 'polypeptide(L)'
;MSKRSKRHFLRDKEAKKLLENVSKRLKTALEKCFSGMPKVQVVEVDFGEVYLLNGEPALFKSGEKVYPTLLFKEVFGFLPKVVVDMGAVPHVCNGADVMAPGILRFEGEFVKGDIVLVVDEKYGKPIAIGEILYNADEVVGVKRGAVVKNIHYVGAKFGKILRSWQARSEISSNPYLGFINLLIIKSICILVSEHCSIRKCLNS
;
A
#
# COMPACT_ATOMS: atom_id res chain seq x y z
N MET A 1 12.41 6.56 22.98
CA MET A 1 11.38 5.84 23.76
C MET A 1 10.36 5.28 22.78
N SER A 2 10.27 3.96 22.59
CA SER A 2 9.31 3.36 21.65
C SER A 2 7.90 3.44 22.24
N LYS A 3 7.03 4.26 21.65
CA LYS A 3 5.63 4.34 22.06
C LYS A 3 5.01 2.96 21.82
N ARG A 4 4.46 2.31 22.87
CA ARG A 4 3.72 1.05 22.73
C ARG A 4 2.60 1.27 21.73
N SER A 5 2.62 0.55 20.61
CA SER A 5 1.51 0.56 19.67
C SER A 5 0.25 0.09 20.38
N LYS A 6 -0.73 0.97 20.59
CA LYS A 6 -2.02 0.58 21.13
C LYS A 6 -2.78 -0.15 20.03
N ARG A 7 -3.27 -1.35 20.35
CA ARG A 7 -4.10 -2.15 19.46
C ARG A 7 -5.49 -2.25 20.05
N HIS A 8 -6.51 -1.90 19.29
CA HIS A 8 -7.91 -2.08 19.70
C HIS A 8 -8.75 -2.54 18.51
N PHE A 9 -9.83 -3.26 18.79
CA PHE A 9 -10.80 -3.67 17.78
C PHE A 9 -11.85 -2.57 17.63
N LEU A 10 -12.23 -2.26 16.40
CA LEU A 10 -13.38 -1.39 16.15
C LEU A 10 -14.68 -2.17 16.37
N ARG A 11 -15.72 -1.45 16.80
CA ARG A 11 -17.07 -2.00 16.83
C ARG A 11 -17.57 -2.20 15.41
N ASP A 12 -18.44 -3.18 15.19
CA ASP A 12 -18.97 -3.50 13.85
C ASP A 12 -19.56 -2.25 13.16
N LYS A 13 -20.31 -1.41 13.89
CA LYS A 13 -20.85 -0.15 13.33
C LYS A 13 -19.78 0.81 12.81
N GLU A 14 -18.64 0.89 13.50
CA GLU A 14 -17.53 1.77 13.12
C GLU A 14 -16.74 1.17 11.96
N ALA A 15 -16.49 -0.13 12.01
CA ALA A 15 -15.89 -0.88 10.91
C ALA A 15 -16.69 -0.72 9.61
N LYS A 16 -18.03 -0.81 9.68
CA LYS A 16 -18.90 -0.60 8.51
C LYS A 16 -18.77 0.80 7.93
N LYS A 17 -18.84 1.83 8.78
CA LYS A 17 -18.66 3.23 8.35
C LYS A 17 -17.29 3.46 7.71
N LEU A 18 -16.24 2.86 8.26
CA LEU A 18 -14.89 2.97 7.70
C LEU A 18 -14.84 2.32 6.31
N LEU A 19 -15.34 1.10 6.17
CA LEU A 19 -15.38 0.39 4.88
C LEU A 19 -16.23 1.15 3.84
N GLU A 20 -17.36 1.73 4.22
CA GLU A 20 -18.20 2.56 3.36
C GLU A 20 -17.49 3.85 2.91
N ASN A 21 -16.75 4.51 3.81
CA ASN A 21 -15.98 5.71 3.46
C ASN A 21 -14.84 5.38 2.49
N VAL A 22 -14.17 4.25 2.71
CA VAL A 22 -13.07 3.80 1.86
C VAL A 22 -13.59 3.30 0.51
N SER A 23 -14.72 2.57 0.47
CA SER A 23 -15.32 2.07 -0.77
C SER A 23 -15.73 3.21 -1.69
N LYS A 24 -16.35 4.28 -1.14
CA LYS A 24 -16.68 5.50 -1.88
C LYS A 24 -15.44 6.15 -2.48
N ARG A 25 -14.36 6.22 -1.71
CA ARG A 25 -13.12 6.89 -2.12
C ARG A 25 -12.32 6.09 -3.15
N LEU A 26 -12.26 4.78 -2.99
CA LEU A 26 -11.59 3.88 -3.94
C LEU A 26 -12.48 3.54 -5.15
N LYS A 27 -13.71 4.07 -5.20
CA LYS A 27 -14.74 3.72 -6.21
C LYS A 27 -14.89 2.19 -6.36
N THR A 28 -14.63 1.45 -5.28
CA THR A 28 -14.46 0.00 -5.29
C THR A 28 -15.41 -0.64 -4.30
N ALA A 29 -16.06 -1.72 -4.70
CA ALA A 29 -16.85 -2.55 -3.79
C ALA A 29 -15.92 -3.42 -2.92
N LEU A 30 -15.29 -2.81 -1.91
CA LEU A 30 -14.48 -3.53 -0.91
C LEU A 30 -15.25 -4.67 -0.24
N GLU A 31 -16.57 -4.55 -0.15
CA GLU A 31 -17.47 -5.59 0.36
C GLU A 31 -17.37 -6.90 -0.44
N LYS A 32 -17.01 -6.85 -1.73
CA LYS A 32 -16.80 -8.04 -2.56
C LYS A 32 -15.44 -8.71 -2.33
N CYS A 33 -14.48 -7.98 -1.76
CA CYS A 33 -13.15 -8.51 -1.48
C CYS A 33 -13.14 -9.44 -0.25
N PHE A 34 -14.20 -9.41 0.57
CA PHE A 34 -14.33 -10.23 1.77
C PHE A 34 -15.60 -11.08 1.72
N SER A 35 -15.51 -12.36 2.09
CA SER A 35 -16.67 -13.27 2.18
C SER A 35 -17.57 -13.01 3.41
N GLY A 36 -17.44 -11.86 4.05
CA GLY A 36 -18.12 -11.47 5.29
C GLY A 36 -17.52 -10.18 5.87
N MET A 37 -18.05 -9.69 6.98
CA MET A 37 -17.54 -8.47 7.61
C MET A 37 -16.16 -8.72 8.23
N PRO A 38 -15.09 -8.09 7.73
CA PRO A 38 -13.75 -8.36 8.23
C PRO A 38 -13.60 -7.81 9.65
N LYS A 39 -12.86 -8.53 10.50
CA LYS A 39 -12.49 -8.02 11.82
C LYS A 39 -11.48 -6.89 11.64
N VAL A 40 -11.87 -5.67 12.00
CA VAL A 40 -11.03 -4.48 11.86
C VAL A 40 -10.30 -4.21 13.17
N GLN A 41 -8.97 -4.30 13.14
CA GLN A 41 -8.09 -3.90 14.23
C GLN A 41 -7.41 -2.59 13.88
N VAL A 42 -7.36 -1.66 14.83
CA VAL A 42 -6.65 -0.40 14.72
C VAL A 42 -5.34 -0.53 15.48
N VAL A 43 -4.25 -0.16 14.84
CA VAL A 43 -2.93 -0.06 15.47
C VAL A 43 -2.42 1.36 15.31
N GLU A 44 -2.35 2.06 16.45
CA GLU A 44 -1.78 3.39 16.52
C GLU A 44 -0.25 3.28 16.48
N VAL A 45 0.36 4.04 15.57
CA VAL A 45 1.81 4.15 15.39
C VAL A 45 2.20 5.63 15.38
N ASP A 46 3.48 5.91 15.61
CA ASP A 46 3.97 7.28 15.81
C ASP A 46 3.71 8.23 14.62
N PHE A 47 3.44 7.67 13.44
CA PHE A 47 3.23 8.39 12.18
C PHE A 47 1.81 8.20 11.60
N GLY A 48 0.87 7.57 12.33
CA GLY A 48 -0.52 7.41 11.87
C GLY A 48 -1.30 6.26 12.53
N GLU A 49 -2.48 5.96 11.99
CA GLU A 49 -3.27 4.78 12.37
C GLU A 49 -3.21 3.75 11.24
N VAL A 50 -3.04 2.47 11.57
CA VAL A 50 -3.11 1.36 10.62
C VAL A 50 -4.33 0.52 10.92
N TYR A 51 -5.11 0.21 9.89
CA TYR A 51 -6.23 -0.71 9.99
C TYR A 51 -5.82 -2.06 9.43
N LEU A 52 -5.87 -3.08 10.29
CA LEU A 52 -5.73 -4.47 9.88
C LEU A 52 -7.11 -5.08 9.67
N LEU A 53 -7.32 -5.68 8.50
CA LEU A 53 -8.51 -6.44 8.15
C LEU A 53 -8.17 -7.93 8.28
N ASN A 54 -8.87 -8.65 9.15
CA ASN A 54 -8.61 -10.06 9.46
C ASN A 54 -7.16 -10.35 9.92
N GLY A 55 -6.51 -9.36 10.53
CA GLY A 55 -5.12 -9.46 10.99
C GLY A 55 -4.09 -9.03 9.94
N GLU A 56 -4.48 -8.72 8.72
CA GLU A 56 -3.57 -8.24 7.67
C GLU A 56 -3.64 -6.71 7.51
N PRO A 57 -2.50 -6.01 7.43
CA PRO A 57 -2.49 -4.57 7.26
C PRO A 57 -3.03 -4.19 5.88
N ALA A 58 -4.25 -3.65 5.83
CA ALA A 58 -4.90 -3.34 4.57
C ALA A 58 -4.91 -1.84 4.29
N LEU A 59 -5.23 -1.02 5.30
CA LEU A 59 -5.41 0.42 5.16
C LEU A 59 -4.57 1.17 6.17
N PHE A 60 -4.23 2.41 5.86
CA PHE A 60 -3.61 3.33 6.80
C PHE A 60 -4.27 4.71 6.71
N LYS A 61 -4.31 5.41 7.83
CA LYS A 61 -4.80 6.78 7.94
C LYS A 61 -3.62 7.73 8.02
N SER A 62 -3.63 8.73 7.16
CA SER A 62 -2.69 9.84 7.21
C SER A 62 -3.47 11.16 7.23
N GLY A 63 -3.45 11.84 8.38
CA GLY A 63 -4.32 12.99 8.65
C GLY A 63 -5.79 12.56 8.72
N GLU A 64 -6.64 13.21 7.93
CA GLU A 64 -8.08 12.87 7.83
C GLU A 64 -8.41 11.86 6.73
N LYS A 65 -7.43 11.52 5.89
CA LYS A 65 -7.62 10.66 4.71
C LYS A 65 -7.15 9.23 5.00
N VAL A 66 -7.91 8.25 4.52
CA VAL A 66 -7.56 6.82 4.59
C VAL A 66 -7.12 6.34 3.21
N TYR A 67 -6.03 5.59 3.17
CA TYR A 67 -5.41 5.07 1.97
C TYR A 67 -5.17 3.57 2.07
N PRO A 68 -5.21 2.84 0.96
CA PRO A 68 -4.80 1.45 0.92
C PRO A 68 -3.29 1.34 1.10
N THR A 69 -2.84 0.25 1.70
CA THR A 69 -1.42 -0.10 1.80
C THR A 69 -0.98 -0.82 0.54
N LEU A 70 0.34 -0.85 0.29
CA LEU A 70 0.93 -1.63 -0.80
C LEU A 70 0.86 -3.16 -0.58
N LEU A 71 0.31 -3.60 0.55
CA LEU A 71 0.14 -5.01 0.88
C LEU A 71 -1.26 -5.50 0.52
N PHE A 72 -2.22 -4.58 0.37
CA PHE A 72 -3.61 -4.90 0.05
C PHE A 72 -3.77 -5.08 -1.46
N LYS A 73 -3.51 -6.29 -1.95
CA LYS A 73 -3.50 -6.59 -3.39
C LYS A 73 -4.90 -6.58 -4.01
N GLU A 74 -5.92 -6.78 -3.19
CA GLU A 74 -7.33 -6.86 -3.55
C GLU A 74 -7.80 -5.57 -4.25
N VAL A 75 -7.22 -4.42 -3.90
CA VAL A 75 -7.58 -3.12 -4.51
C VAL A 75 -6.82 -2.82 -5.81
N PHE A 76 -5.73 -3.54 -6.11
CA PHE A 76 -4.90 -3.23 -7.28
C PHE A 76 -5.60 -3.46 -8.62
N GLY A 77 -6.64 -4.30 -8.64
CA GLY A 77 -7.46 -4.53 -9.83
C GLY A 77 -8.44 -3.39 -10.13
N PHE A 78 -8.77 -2.57 -9.13
CA PHE A 78 -9.78 -1.51 -9.26
C PHE A 78 -9.16 -0.11 -9.35
N LEU A 79 -7.94 0.04 -8.85
CA LEU A 79 -7.24 1.32 -8.89
C LEU A 79 -6.68 1.60 -10.29
N PRO A 80 -6.83 2.85 -10.79
CA PRO A 80 -6.12 3.30 -11.97
C PRO A 80 -4.61 3.20 -11.73
N LYS A 81 -3.86 2.85 -12.78
CA LYS A 81 -2.43 2.61 -12.70
C LYS A 81 -1.66 3.66 -13.48
N VAL A 82 -0.49 4.03 -12.96
CA VAL A 82 0.46 4.92 -13.60
C VAL A 82 1.74 4.13 -13.84
N VAL A 83 2.05 3.91 -15.11
CA VAL A 83 3.24 3.15 -15.50
C VAL A 83 4.41 4.12 -15.60
N VAL A 84 5.44 3.87 -14.81
CA VAL A 84 6.65 4.70 -14.78
C VAL A 84 7.84 4.00 -15.42
N ASP A 85 8.70 4.82 -16.01
CA ASP A 85 9.99 4.38 -16.55
C ASP A 85 10.90 3.86 -15.43
N MET A 86 11.79 2.93 -15.80
CA MET A 86 12.78 2.35 -14.92
C MET A 86 13.73 3.38 -14.32
N GLY A 87 14.01 4.49 -15.01
CA GLY A 87 14.77 5.60 -14.46
C GLY A 87 14.07 6.31 -13.30
N ALA A 88 12.74 6.35 -13.27
CA ALA A 88 11.96 7.00 -12.22
C ALA A 88 11.76 6.12 -10.98
N VAL A 89 11.77 4.79 -11.14
CA VAL A 89 11.56 3.81 -10.06
C VAL A 89 12.42 4.04 -8.81
N PRO A 90 13.76 4.23 -8.86
CA PRO A 90 14.55 4.45 -7.65
C PRO A 90 14.15 5.72 -6.91
N HIS A 91 13.75 6.78 -7.63
CA HIS A 91 13.30 8.03 -7.02
C HIS A 91 11.96 7.85 -6.30
N VAL A 92 10.99 7.19 -6.94
CA VAL A 92 9.69 6.89 -6.33
C VAL A 92 9.84 5.96 -5.13
N CYS A 93 10.73 4.97 -5.20
CA CYS A 93 11.08 4.08 -4.09
C CYS A 93 11.69 4.82 -2.89
N ASN A 94 12.27 6.01 -3.10
CA ASN A 94 12.84 6.85 -2.06
C ASN A 94 11.85 7.91 -1.53
N GLY A 95 10.61 7.92 -2.03
CA GLY A 95 9.57 8.85 -1.61
C GLY A 95 9.47 10.13 -2.43
N ALA A 96 10.12 10.21 -3.59
CA ALA A 96 9.92 11.33 -4.51
C ALA A 96 8.52 11.26 -5.16
N ASP A 97 7.99 12.42 -5.53
CA ASP A 97 6.78 12.53 -6.35
C ASP A 97 7.05 12.07 -7.79
N VAL A 98 6.01 11.58 -8.47
CA VAL A 98 6.13 11.15 -9.86
C VAL A 98 5.99 12.36 -10.77
N MET A 99 7.07 12.66 -11.48
CA MET A 99 7.13 13.77 -12.43
C MET A 99 6.60 13.34 -13.80
N ALA A 100 5.98 14.26 -14.53
CA ALA A 100 5.47 14.05 -15.90
C ALA A 100 6.41 13.27 -16.84
N PRO A 101 7.72 13.60 -16.96
CA PRO A 101 8.62 12.89 -17.88
C PRO A 101 8.91 11.44 -17.47
N GLY A 102 8.68 11.07 -16.21
CA GLY A 102 8.87 9.69 -15.73
C GLY A 102 7.67 8.79 -15.97
N ILE A 103 6.56 9.33 -16.49
CA ILE A 103 5.33 8.59 -16.74
C ILE A 103 5.29 8.19 -18.21
N LEU A 104 5.10 6.91 -18.47
CA LEU A 104 5.02 6.36 -19.82
C LEU A 104 3.57 6.28 -20.31
N ARG A 105 2.66 5.85 -19.43
CA ARG A 105 1.23 5.76 -19.73
C ARG A 105 0.40 5.69 -18.45
N PHE A 106 -0.88 5.95 -18.60
CA PHE A 106 -1.91 5.76 -17.58
C PHE A 106 -2.84 4.63 -18.02
N GLU A 107 -3.29 3.81 -17.07
CA GLU A 107 -4.23 2.72 -17.29
C GLU A 107 -5.45 2.91 -16.38
N GLY A 108 -6.64 3.01 -16.98
CA GLY A 108 -7.89 3.27 -16.26
C GLY A 108 -8.28 4.74 -16.22
N GLU A 109 -9.47 5.01 -15.69
CA GLU A 109 -10.03 6.35 -15.56
C GLU A 109 -9.72 6.94 -14.19
N PHE A 110 -9.35 8.22 -14.16
CA PHE A 110 -9.03 8.93 -12.93
C PHE A 110 -9.42 10.40 -13.05
N VAL A 111 -9.77 10.97 -11.91
CA VAL A 111 -10.05 12.39 -11.73
C VAL A 111 -9.04 12.95 -10.73
N LYS A 112 -8.77 14.25 -10.80
CA LYS A 112 -7.93 14.95 -9.82
C LYS A 112 -8.35 14.60 -8.38
N GLY A 113 -7.39 14.16 -7.58
CA GLY A 113 -7.60 13.73 -6.19
C GLY A 113 -7.91 12.23 -6.01
N ASP A 114 -8.06 11.48 -7.10
CA ASP A 114 -8.18 10.02 -7.04
C ASP A 114 -6.87 9.36 -6.63
N ILE A 115 -6.99 8.19 -6.00
CA ILE A 115 -5.87 7.36 -5.60
C ILE A 115 -5.43 6.53 -6.80
N VAL A 116 -4.13 6.56 -7.10
CA VAL A 116 -3.54 5.83 -8.22
C VAL A 116 -2.45 4.88 -7.74
N LEU A 117 -2.29 3.78 -8.46
CA LEU A 117 -1.24 2.79 -8.23
C LEU A 117 -0.06 3.05 -9.18
N VAL A 118 1.11 3.34 -8.65
CA VAL A 118 2.33 3.53 -9.45
C VAL A 118 3.01 2.18 -9.66
N VAL A 119 3.16 1.78 -10.92
CA VAL A 119 3.72 0.49 -11.32
C VAL A 119 4.93 0.69 -12.24
N ASP A 120 5.89 -0.24 -12.20
CA ASP A 120 7.00 -0.22 -13.16
C ASP A 120 6.59 -0.76 -14.53
N GLU A 121 7.27 -0.29 -15.58
CA GLU A 121 7.05 -0.76 -16.95
C GLU A 121 7.41 -2.23 -17.17
N LYS A 122 8.52 -2.70 -16.59
CA LYS A 122 9.17 -3.97 -16.97
C LYS A 122 8.45 -5.20 -16.42
N TYR A 123 8.02 -5.12 -15.17
CA TYR A 123 7.41 -6.21 -14.39
C TYR A 123 5.99 -5.88 -13.95
N GLY A 124 5.53 -4.64 -14.10
CA GLY A 124 4.19 -4.23 -13.67
C GLY A 124 3.98 -4.31 -12.15
N LYS A 125 5.05 -4.25 -11.35
CA LYS A 125 4.95 -4.36 -9.89
C LYS A 125 4.54 -3.02 -9.30
N PRO A 126 3.66 -3.02 -8.29
CA PRO A 126 3.30 -1.82 -7.57
C PRO A 126 4.45 -1.33 -6.69
N ILE A 127 4.90 -0.11 -6.93
CA ILE A 127 6.01 0.54 -6.23
C ILE A 127 5.50 1.56 -5.21
N ALA A 128 4.45 2.28 -5.56
CA ALA A 128 3.89 3.31 -4.71
C ALA A 128 2.38 3.48 -4.94
N ILE A 129 1.74 4.11 -3.96
CA ILE A 129 0.38 4.59 -4.02
C ILE A 129 0.47 6.10 -3.89
N GLY A 130 -0.22 6.80 -4.78
CA GLY A 130 -0.22 8.24 -4.84
C GLY A 130 -1.61 8.83 -5.06
N GLU A 131 -1.69 10.16 -4.97
CA GLU A 131 -2.88 10.94 -5.33
C GLU A 131 -2.56 11.74 -6.60
N ILE A 132 -3.43 11.65 -7.60
CA ILE A 132 -3.21 12.34 -8.87
C ILE A 132 -3.60 13.81 -8.77
N LEU A 133 -2.79 14.68 -9.35
CA LEU A 133 -2.96 16.14 -9.24
C LEU A 133 -3.74 16.77 -10.41
N TYR A 134 -3.96 15.99 -11.47
CA TYR A 134 -4.59 16.42 -12.72
C TYR A 134 -5.72 15.46 -13.12
N ASN A 135 -6.61 15.94 -13.98
CA ASN A 135 -7.62 15.11 -14.62
C ASN A 135 -7.01 14.33 -15.80
N ALA A 136 -7.68 13.26 -16.24
CA ALA A 136 -7.24 12.44 -17.38
C ALA A 136 -7.03 13.27 -18.67
N ASP A 137 -7.86 14.27 -18.93
CA ASP A 137 -7.73 15.12 -20.13
C ASP A 137 -6.57 16.12 -20.00
N GLU A 138 -6.34 16.64 -18.80
CA GLU A 138 -5.31 17.65 -18.53
C GLU A 138 -3.91 17.03 -18.55
N VAL A 139 -3.76 15.81 -18.04
CA VAL A 139 -2.45 15.18 -17.82
C VAL A 139 -1.68 14.95 -19.11
N VAL A 140 -2.38 14.74 -20.23
CA VAL A 140 -1.77 14.55 -21.56
C VAL A 140 -1.01 15.81 -22.02
N GLY A 141 -1.47 17.00 -21.60
CA GLY A 141 -0.82 18.27 -21.91
C GLY A 141 0.34 18.62 -20.97
N VAL A 142 0.45 17.97 -19.81
CA VAL A 142 1.45 18.29 -18.79
C VAL A 142 2.78 17.63 -19.14
N LYS A 143 3.71 18.43 -19.67
CA LYS A 143 5.08 17.96 -20.01
C LYS A 143 6.10 18.15 -18.88
N ARG A 144 5.77 18.94 -17.85
CA ARG A 144 6.68 19.32 -16.75
C ARG A 144 5.91 19.45 -15.45
N GLY A 145 6.54 19.07 -14.34
CA GLY A 145 5.96 19.15 -12.98
C GLY A 145 5.59 17.78 -12.39
N ALA A 146 5.18 17.81 -11.12
CA ALA A 146 4.70 16.63 -10.41
C ALA A 146 3.28 16.32 -10.84
N VAL A 147 3.03 15.08 -11.27
CA VAL A 147 1.71 14.62 -11.73
C VAL A 147 1.03 13.78 -10.65
N VAL A 148 1.80 12.94 -9.96
CA VAL A 148 1.30 12.11 -8.86
C VAL A 148 2.08 12.43 -7.61
N LYS A 149 1.35 12.80 -6.55
CA LYS A 149 1.92 12.99 -5.22
C LYS A 149 2.09 11.64 -4.55
N ASN A 150 3.30 11.31 -4.10
CA ASN A 150 3.60 10.05 -3.46
C ASN A 150 3.10 10.05 -2.00
N ILE A 151 2.34 9.04 -1.62
CA ILE A 151 1.76 8.93 -0.27
C ILE A 151 2.34 7.72 0.45
N HIS A 152 2.46 6.59 -0.24
CA HIS A 152 2.99 5.37 0.33
C HIS A 152 3.84 4.61 -0.68
N TYR A 153 5.08 4.30 -0.30
CA TYR A 153 6.06 3.68 -1.20
C TYR A 153 6.77 2.49 -0.52
N VAL A 154 7.28 1.55 -1.33
CA VAL A 154 7.89 0.29 -0.84
C VAL A 154 9.07 0.51 0.11
N GLY A 155 9.91 1.51 -0.18
CA GLY A 155 11.11 1.84 0.59
C GLY A 155 10.85 2.53 1.94
N ALA A 156 9.61 2.89 2.24
CA ALA A 156 9.29 3.58 3.48
C ALA A 156 9.60 2.72 4.71
N LYS A 157 10.11 3.34 5.78
CA LYS A 157 10.26 2.66 7.09
C LYS A 157 8.93 2.03 7.53
N PHE A 158 7.82 2.71 7.23
CA PHE A 158 6.48 2.21 7.48
C PHE A 158 6.17 0.91 6.72
N GLY A 159 6.49 0.82 5.43
CA GLY A 159 6.28 -0.39 4.64
C GLY A 159 7.05 -1.60 5.17
N LYS A 160 8.26 -1.40 5.72
CA LYS A 160 9.03 -2.48 6.39
C LYS A 160 8.31 -2.97 7.65
N ILE A 161 7.75 -2.06 8.45
CA ILE A 161 6.99 -2.41 9.65
C ILE A 161 5.73 -3.20 9.27
N LEU A 162 4.99 -2.75 8.27
CA LEU A 162 3.78 -3.45 7.80
C LEU A 162 4.09 -4.87 7.31
N ARG A 163 5.17 -5.06 6.54
CA ARG A 163 5.62 -6.39 6.11
C ARG A 163 5.92 -7.31 7.29
N SER A 164 6.55 -6.79 8.36
CA SER A 164 6.80 -7.57 9.58
C SER A 164 5.51 -7.98 10.31
N TRP A 165 4.43 -7.19 10.17
CA TRP A 165 3.14 -7.51 10.77
C TRP A 165 2.39 -8.54 9.94
N GLN A 166 2.37 -8.38 8.61
CA GLN A 166 1.76 -9.38 7.72
C GLN A 166 2.40 -10.76 7.89
N ALA A 167 3.74 -10.84 7.92
CA ALA A 167 4.44 -12.10 8.14
C ALA A 167 4.05 -12.77 9.47
N ARG A 168 3.83 -11.98 10.54
CA ARG A 168 3.33 -12.51 11.82
C ARG A 168 1.91 -13.05 11.73
N SER A 169 1.05 -12.41 10.95
CA SER A 169 -0.33 -12.83 10.77
C SER A 169 -0.42 -14.14 9.97
N GLU A 170 0.38 -14.29 8.91
CA GLU A 170 0.49 -15.53 8.13
C GLU A 170 1.05 -16.71 8.96
N ILE A 171 2.00 -16.43 9.87
CA ILE A 171 2.52 -17.44 10.81
C ILE A 171 1.44 -17.84 11.85
N SER A 172 0.62 -16.89 12.29
CA SER A 172 -0.47 -17.16 13.24
C SER A 172 -1.63 -17.94 12.61
N SER A 173 -1.83 -17.85 11.29
CA SER A 173 -2.91 -18.53 10.58
C SER A 173 -2.50 -19.93 10.07
N ASN A 174 -1.21 -20.27 10.05
CA ASN A 174 -0.73 -21.60 9.63
C ASN A 174 -0.08 -22.39 10.79
N PRO A 175 -0.76 -23.39 11.37
CA PRO A 175 -0.25 -24.17 12.51
C PRO A 175 0.97 -25.04 12.17
N TYR A 176 1.27 -25.31 10.90
CA TYR A 176 2.42 -26.14 10.48
C TYR A 176 3.74 -25.35 10.44
N LEU A 177 3.69 -24.01 10.37
CA LEU A 177 4.89 -23.15 10.42
C LEU A 177 5.41 -22.94 11.85
N GLY A 178 4.62 -23.28 12.88
CA GLY A 178 5.02 -23.18 14.29
C GLY A 178 6.09 -24.19 14.74
N PHE A 179 6.27 -25.29 13.99
CA PHE A 179 7.30 -26.29 14.28
C PHE A 179 8.68 -25.96 13.67
N ILE A 180 8.72 -25.04 12.72
CA ILE A 180 9.98 -24.59 12.11
C ILE A 180 10.57 -23.53 13.03
N ASN A 181 11.51 -23.98 13.86
CA ASN A 181 12.30 -23.26 14.87
C ASN A 181 12.36 -21.72 14.71
N LEU A 182 12.17 -20.99 15.81
CA LEU A 182 12.14 -19.52 15.89
C LEU A 182 13.36 -18.82 15.24
N LEU A 183 14.51 -19.53 15.15
CA LEU A 183 15.70 -19.08 14.42
C LEU A 183 15.51 -19.05 12.89
N ILE A 184 14.83 -20.03 12.31
CA ILE A 184 14.57 -20.08 10.86
C ILE A 184 13.53 -19.03 10.48
N ILE A 185 12.52 -18.79 11.34
CA ILE A 185 11.52 -17.73 11.12
C ILE A 185 12.15 -16.34 11.17
N LYS A 186 13.11 -16.08 12.06
CA LYS A 186 13.89 -14.83 12.02
C LYS A 186 14.67 -14.71 10.72
N SER A 187 15.33 -15.79 10.26
CA SER A 187 16.02 -15.80 8.97
C SER A 187 15.07 -15.65 7.78
N ILE A 188 13.87 -16.20 7.80
CA ILE A 188 12.86 -16.07 6.74
C ILE A 188 12.23 -14.68 6.74
N CYS A 189 11.91 -14.09 7.89
CA CYS A 189 11.47 -12.70 7.97
C CYS A 189 12.54 -11.73 7.47
N ILE A 190 13.82 -12.02 7.75
CA ILE A 190 14.96 -11.28 7.21
C ILE A 190 15.08 -11.54 5.70
N LEU A 191 15.01 -12.78 5.23
CA LEU A 191 15.13 -13.15 3.81
C LEU A 191 13.97 -12.59 2.97
N VAL A 192 12.72 -12.59 3.45
CA VAL A 192 11.57 -12.00 2.77
C VAL A 192 11.68 -10.47 2.77
N SER A 193 12.24 -9.87 3.83
CA SER A 193 12.53 -8.43 3.88
C SER A 193 13.70 -8.01 2.99
N GLU A 194 14.72 -8.86 2.86
CA GLU A 194 15.92 -8.62 2.04
C GLU A 194 15.70 -8.94 0.57
N HIS A 195 14.92 -9.97 0.23
CA HIS A 195 14.59 -10.31 -1.16
C HIS A 195 13.57 -9.35 -1.79
N CYS A 196 12.71 -8.72 -1.00
CA CYS A 196 11.58 -7.98 -1.55
C CYS A 196 11.75 -6.45 -1.56
N SER A 197 12.74 -5.87 -0.86
CA SER A 197 12.67 -4.42 -0.64
C SER A 197 13.61 -3.53 -1.45
N ILE A 198 14.78 -3.97 -1.95
CA ILE A 198 15.70 -3.06 -2.68
C ILE A 198 16.54 -3.78 -3.74
N ARG A 199 17.02 -5.02 -3.50
CA ARG A 199 17.96 -5.68 -4.44
C ARG A 199 17.36 -6.08 -5.79
N LYS A 200 16.05 -6.30 -5.90
CA LYS A 200 15.39 -6.60 -7.20
C LYS A 200 14.84 -5.38 -7.94
N CYS A 201 14.75 -4.20 -7.30
CA CYS A 201 14.40 -2.96 -8.00
C CYS A 201 15.63 -2.26 -8.59
N LEU A 202 16.84 -2.62 -8.14
CA LEU A 202 18.11 -2.05 -8.59
C LEU A 202 18.98 -3.04 -9.40
N ASN A 203 18.84 -4.35 -9.22
CA ASN A 203 19.56 -5.35 -10.01
C ASN A 203 18.57 -6.33 -10.65
N SER A 204 18.03 -6.02 -11.84
CA SER A 204 17.86 -6.92 -13.01
C SER A 204 16.98 -6.31 -14.11
#